data_AF-A0A821YBG0-F1
#
_entry.id   AF-A0A821YBG0-F1
#
_cell.length_a   1.000
_cell.length_b   1.000
_cell.length_c   1.000
_cell.angle_alpha   90.00
_cell.angle_beta   90.00
_cell.angle_gamma   90.00
#
_symmetry.space_group_name_H-M   'P 1'
#
loop_
_entity.id
_entity.type
_entity.pdbx_description
1 polymer ?
#
loop_
_entity_poly.entity_id
_entity_poly.type
_entity_poly.pdbx_seq_one_letter_code
_entity_poly.pdbx_strand_id
1 'polypeptide(L)' 'MTPDPTITGGTWYSDHEFEAEFVRVLNEQCARLLDERLEEATTKFPNDPFLRRTSSLVSSVDLVAL' A
#
# COMPACT_ATOMS: atom_id res chain seq x y z
N MET A 1 -9.67 15.76 30.42
CA MET A 1 -10.34 15.91 29.11
C MET A 1 -9.25 15.88 28.06
N THR A 2 -9.20 14.84 27.26
CA THR A 2 -8.27 14.75 26.12
C THR A 2 -8.95 15.37 24.90
N PRO A 3 -8.27 16.28 24.18
CA PRO A 3 -8.85 16.93 23.01
C PRO A 3 -9.11 15.92 21.89
N ASP A 4 -10.15 16.18 21.09
CA ASP A 4 -10.61 15.27 20.04
C ASP A 4 -9.51 15.05 18.98
N PRO A 5 -9.18 13.78 18.64
CA PRO A 5 -8.13 13.46 17.66
C PRO A 5 -8.39 14.02 16.26
N THR A 6 -9.65 14.29 15.90
CA THR A 6 -9.98 14.92 14.61
C THR A 6 -9.63 16.41 14.59
N ILE A 7 -9.52 17.06 15.76
CA ILE A 7 -9.19 18.48 15.93
C ILE A 7 -7.69 18.67 16.13
N THR A 8 -7.04 17.79 16.90
CA THR A 8 -5.58 17.83 17.10
C THR A 8 -4.81 17.11 16.00
N GLY A 9 -5.52 16.45 15.09
CA GLY A 9 -4.95 15.58 14.07
C GLY A 9 -4.39 14.26 14.63
N GLY A 10 -4.54 14.01 15.93
CA GLY A 10 -4.01 12.82 16.59
C GLY A 10 -2.51 12.64 16.36
N THR A 11 -2.03 11.40 16.44
CA THR A 11 -0.63 11.05 16.19
C THR A 11 -0.11 11.46 14.79
N TRP A 12 -1.01 11.76 13.84
CA TRP A 12 -0.67 12.13 12.46
C TRP A 12 -0.20 13.58 12.29
N TYR A 13 -0.57 14.47 13.21
CA TYR A 13 -0.17 15.89 13.20
C TYR A 13 0.57 16.29 14.48
N SER A 14 1.05 15.30 15.24
CA SER A 14 1.99 15.55 16.33
C SER A 14 3.33 15.99 15.72
N ASP A 15 4.09 16.88 16.39
CA ASP A 15 5.45 17.33 16.01
C ASP A 15 6.49 16.19 15.82
N HIS A 16 6.07 14.92 15.88
CA HIS A 16 6.81 13.81 15.35
C HIS A 16 6.74 13.85 13.82
N GLU A 17 7.78 14.41 13.19
CA GLU A 17 8.12 14.08 11.82
C GLU A 17 7.98 12.56 11.65
N PHE A 18 7.16 12.11 10.70
CA PHE A 18 7.08 10.70 10.35
C PHE A 18 8.50 10.17 10.21
N GLU A 19 8.82 9.08 10.92
CA GLU A 19 10.12 8.45 10.79
C GLU A 19 10.35 8.14 9.31
N ALA A 20 11.24 8.90 8.66
CA ALA A 20 11.44 8.82 7.21
C ALA A 20 11.80 7.39 6.79
N GLU A 21 12.51 6.67 7.67
CA GLU A 21 12.82 5.25 7.51
C GLU A 21 11.57 4.36 7.53
N PHE A 22 10.60 4.62 8.40
CA PHE A 22 9.35 3.86 8.43
C PHE A 22 8.54 4.06 7.15
N VAL A 23 8.40 5.30 6.68
CA VAL A 23 7.71 5.62 5.42
C VAL A 23 8.43 4.98 4.23
N ARG A 24 9.77 5.00 4.23
CA ARG A 24 10.60 4.35 3.20
C ARG A 24 10.35 2.84 3.17
N VAL A 25 10.37 2.18 4.33
CA VAL A 25 10.12 0.73 4.42
C VAL A 25 8.71 0.39 3.95
N LEU A 26 7.68 1.14 4.36
CA LEU A 26 6.31 0.91 3.88
C LEU A 26 6.21 1.04 2.36
N ASN A 27 6.85 2.05 1.79
CA ASN A 27 6.86 2.24 0.33
C ASN A 27 7.53 1.06 -0.38
N GLU A 28 8.68 0.61 0.11
CA GLU A 28 9.39 -0.57 -0.43
C GLU A 28 8.55 -1.85 -0.34
N GLN A 29 7.82 -2.07 0.75
CA GLN A 29 6.91 -3.22 0.89
C GLN A 29 5.74 -3.14 -0.09
N CYS A 30 5.12 -1.96 -0.23
CA CYS A 30 4.02 -1.76 -1.17
C CYS A 30 4.47 -2.01 -2.61
N ALA A 31 5.64 -1.49 -3.00
CA ALA A 31 6.20 -1.70 -4.33
C ALA A 31 6.46 -3.20 -4.59
N ARG A 32 7.11 -3.89 -3.64
CA ARG A 32 7.40 -5.32 -3.75
C ARG A 32 6.15 -6.17 -3.95
N LEU A 33 5.10 -5.91 -3.17
CA LEU A 33 3.82 -6.60 -3.31
C LEU A 33 3.24 -6.43 -4.72
N LEU A 34 3.26 -5.21 -5.25
CA LEU A 34 2.70 -4.93 -6.57
C LEU A 34 3.50 -5.64 -7.68
N ASP A 35 4.82 -5.69 -7.55
CA ASP A 35 5.70 -6.43 -8.47
C ASP A 35 5.42 -7.95 -8.42
N GLU A 36 5.30 -8.53 -7.22
CA GLU A 36 4.95 -9.95 -7.03
C GLU A 36 3.60 -10.28 -7.69
N ARG A 37 2.59 -9.42 -7.53
CA ARG A 37 1.27 -9.62 -8.16
C ARG A 37 1.33 -9.53 -9.68
N LEU A 38 2.15 -8.63 -10.22
CA LEU A 38 2.37 -8.53 -11.66
C LEU A 38 3.06 -9.79 -12.22
N GLU A 39 4.07 -10.30 -11.52
CA GLU A 39 4.78 -11.52 -11.91
C GLU A 39 3.85 -12.74 -11.87
N GLU A 40 3.05 -12.87 -10.81
CA GLU A 40 2.03 -13.91 -10.70
C GLU A 40 1.01 -13.85 -11.84
N ALA A 41 0.47 -12.66 -12.13
CA ALA A 41 -0.50 -12.46 -13.20
C ALA A 41 0.12 -12.79 -14.57
N THR A 42 1.38 -12.42 -14.78
CA THR A 42 2.12 -12.73 -16.01
C THR A 42 2.34 -14.21 -16.20
N THR A 43 2.66 -14.92 -15.11
CA THR A 43 2.86 -16.37 -15.10
C THR A 43 1.54 -17.13 -15.30
N LYS A 44 0.46 -16.69 -14.64
CA LYS A 44 -0.86 -17.34 -14.71
C LYS A 44 -1.56 -17.11 -16.05
N PHE A 45 -1.36 -15.95 -16.68
CA PHE A 45 -2.07 -15.53 -17.88
C PHE A 45 -1.13 -15.06 -19.00
N PRO A 46 -0.27 -15.94 -19.55
CA PRO A 46 0.74 -15.54 -20.55
C PRO A 46 0.12 -15.09 -21.88
N ASN A 47 -1.02 -15.68 -22.26
CA ASN A 47 -1.68 -15.45 -23.56
C ASN A 47 -3.02 -14.70 -23.44
N ASP A 48 -3.41 -14.27 -22.23
CA ASP A 48 -4.62 -13.48 -22.00
C ASP A 48 -4.24 -12.12 -21.40
N PRO A 49 -3.99 -11.09 -22.25
CA PRO A 49 -3.56 -9.78 -21.77
C PRO A 49 -4.63 -9.06 -20.95
N PHE A 50 -5.92 -9.36 -21.18
CA PHE A 50 -7.01 -8.71 -20.45
C PHE A 50 -7.10 -9.26 -19.02
N LEU A 51 -7.04 -10.58 -18.88
CA LEU A 51 -7.08 -11.24 -17.59
C LEU A 51 -5.78 -10.99 -16.81
N ARG A 52 -4.62 -10.96 -17.48
CA ARG A 52 -3.35 -10.54 -16.87
C ARG A 52 -3.41 -9.13 -16.29
N ARG A 53 -3.96 -8.17 -17.05
CA ARG A 53 -4.12 -6.80 -16.56
C ARG A 53 -5.03 -6.74 -15.35
N THR A 54 -6.17 -7.43 -15.38
CA THR A 54 -7.14 -7.34 -14.29
C THR A 54 -6.64 -8.04 -13.02
N SER A 55 -5.93 -9.15 -13.15
CA SER A 55 -5.39 -9.93 -12.03
C SER A 55 -4.13 -9.34 -11.38
N SER A 56 -3.43 -8.42 -12.06
CA SER A 56 -2.27 -7.70 -11.50
C SER A 56 -2.67 -6.48 -10.65
N LEU A 57 -3.96 -6.11 -10.62
CA LEU A 57 -4.46 -4.99 -9.82
C LEU A 57 -4.73 -5.41 -8.37
N VAL A 58 -4.53 -4.47 -7.46
CA VAL A 58 -4.83 -4.62 -6.03
C VAL A 58 -5.70 -3.44 -5.60
N SER A 59 -6.74 -3.69 -4.79
CA SER A 59 -7.56 -2.62 -4.25
C SER A 59 -6.80 -1.86 -3.17
N SER A 60 -7.06 -0.56 -3.05
CA SER A 60 -6.44 0.24 -1.98
C SER A 60 -6.82 -0.25 -0.59
N VAL A 61 -8.00 -0.88 -0.44
CA VAL A 61 -8.46 -1.46 0.83
C VAL A 61 -7.62 -2.67 1.21
N ASP A 62 -7.31 -3.56 0.25
CA ASP A 62 -6.49 -4.73 0.50
C ASP A 62 -5.02 -4.36 0.74
N LEU A 63 -4.54 -3.28 0.12
CA LEU A 63 -3.19 -2.77 0.30
C LEU A 63 -2.99 -2.20 1.71
N VAL A 64 -3.99 -1.51 2.26
CA VAL A 64 -3.96 -0.95 3.62
C VAL A 64 -4.07 -2.02 4.71
N ALA A 65 -4.54 -3.22 4.37
CA ALA A 65 -4.70 -4.34 5.31
C ALA A 65 -3.42 -5.20 5.51
N LEU A 66 -2.31 -4.86 4.85
CA LEU A 66 -0.98 -5.46 5.04
C LEU A 66 -0.28 -4.94 6.29
#